data_AF-A0A183EC30-F1
#
_entry.id   AF-A0A183EC30-F1
#
_cell.length_a   1.000
_cell.length_b   1.000
_cell.length_c   1.000
_cell.angle_alpha   90.00
_cell.angle_beta   90.00
_cell.angle_gamma   90.00
#
_symmetry.space_group_name_H-M   'P 1'
#
loop_
_entity.id
_entity.type
_entity.pdbx_description
1 polymer ?
#
loop_
_entity_poly.entity_id
_entity_poly.type
_entity_poly.pdbx_seq_one_letter_code
_entity_poly.pdbx_strand_id
1 'polypeptide(L)'
;MEPDAIRPDRDIIGKQKNPRRKKLKREDSSLPSPGADSHCSQEEALITYLLDTELKAMSSMGHPSNTSPIGIARIKVDPDPDLSGIFQNKYVLGADRFDMCYQVDRTVTVEKLSEAIRRYIAAAVDWIDALFSLVNITDCTEKVCVLKGTFGAFCTFNQAARTAQTTSDTNLLCLCNKTVIPRHIPRHLVENR
;
A
#
# COMPACT_ATOMS: atom_id res chain seq x y z
N MET A 1 8.07 -12.41 -30.24
CA MET A 1 8.07 -11.16 -29.46
C MET A 1 6.95 -10.32 -30.02
N GLU A 2 5.86 -10.12 -29.28
CA GLU A 2 4.76 -9.26 -29.71
C GLU A 2 5.24 -7.80 -29.75
N PRO A 3 5.31 -7.15 -30.93
CA PRO A 3 5.63 -5.75 -31.03
C PRO A 3 4.31 -4.98 -31.07
N ASP A 4 4.00 -4.22 -30.02
CA ASP A 4 3.25 -2.94 -30.08
C ASP A 4 2.68 -2.57 -28.70
N ALA A 5 3.55 -2.45 -27.71
CA ALA A 5 3.24 -1.67 -26.53
C ALA A 5 3.35 -0.18 -26.89
N ILE A 6 2.23 0.43 -27.27
CA ILE A 6 2.10 1.87 -27.54
C ILE A 6 2.36 2.64 -26.24
N ARG A 7 3.32 3.58 -26.26
CA ARG A 7 3.61 4.46 -25.13
C ARG A 7 2.88 5.80 -25.32
N PRO A 8 1.94 6.17 -24.45
CA PRO A 8 1.11 7.38 -24.60
C PRO A 8 1.92 8.66 -24.82
N ASP A 9 3.05 8.80 -24.13
CA ASP A 9 3.85 10.05 -24.18
C ASP A 9 4.83 10.12 -25.36
N ARG A 10 5.06 9.01 -26.07
CA ARG A 10 6.08 8.91 -27.13
C ARG A 10 5.48 8.75 -28.52
N ASP A 11 4.36 8.04 -28.63
CA ASP A 11 3.86 7.58 -29.92
C ASP A 11 2.68 8.44 -30.45
N ILE A 12 2.29 9.50 -29.73
CA ILE A 12 1.14 10.39 -30.08
C ILE A 12 1.55 11.67 -30.83
N ILE A 13 2.84 11.95 -31.06
CA ILE A 13 3.30 13.15 -31.80
C ILE A 13 3.89 12.80 -33.19
N GLY A 14 3.23 11.88 -33.89
CA GLY A 14 3.52 11.54 -35.28
C GLY A 14 2.47 12.11 -36.24
N LYS A 15 2.72 13.31 -36.79
CA LYS A 15 2.00 14.00 -37.89
C LYS A 15 0.72 13.30 -38.41
N GLN A 16 -0.41 13.47 -37.73
CA GLN A 16 -1.71 13.18 -38.32
C GLN A 16 -1.95 14.14 -39.49
N LYS A 17 -2.01 13.60 -40.71
CA LYS A 17 -2.50 14.29 -41.90
C LYS A 17 -3.99 14.64 -41.71
N ASN A 18 -4.25 15.84 -41.19
CA ASN A 18 -5.29 16.77 -41.66
C ASN A 18 -6.74 16.25 -41.81
N PRO A 19 -7.64 16.45 -40.84
CA PRO A 19 -9.07 16.56 -41.11
C PRO A 19 -9.42 18.02 -41.44
N ARG A 20 -9.78 18.25 -42.70
CA ARG A 20 -10.28 19.49 -43.34
C ARG A 20 -10.80 20.61 -42.41
N ARG A 21 -10.20 21.79 -42.57
CA ARG A 21 -10.80 23.12 -42.32
C ARG A 21 -12.26 23.16 -42.77
N LYS A 22 -13.21 23.37 -41.85
CA LYS A 22 -14.49 24.03 -42.16
C LYS A 22 -14.46 25.46 -41.61
N LYS A 23 -14.81 26.40 -42.47
CA LYS A 23 -14.72 27.84 -42.28
C LYS A 23 -15.66 28.35 -41.19
N LEU A 24 -15.16 29.37 -40.51
CA LEU A 24 -15.75 30.34 -39.59
C LEU A 24 -17.21 30.75 -39.89
N LYS A 25 -18.06 30.79 -38.86
CA LYS A 25 -18.96 31.94 -38.63
C LYS A 25 -19.05 32.20 -37.12
N ARG A 26 -18.69 33.43 -36.75
CA ARG A 26 -18.67 34.02 -35.42
C ARG A 26 -20.10 34.43 -35.05
N GLU A 27 -20.58 34.02 -33.89
CA GLU A 27 -21.56 34.75 -33.09
C GLU A 27 -21.45 34.31 -31.63
N ASP A 28 -21.56 35.29 -30.73
CA ASP A 28 -21.38 35.18 -29.29
C ASP A 28 -22.28 34.10 -28.68
N SER A 29 -21.66 33.09 -28.06
CA SER A 29 -22.30 32.31 -27.02
C SER A 29 -21.22 31.73 -26.11
N SER A 30 -20.65 32.58 -25.26
CA SER A 30 -19.96 32.13 -24.05
C SER A 30 -21.00 31.54 -23.10
N LEU A 31 -21.35 30.28 -23.33
CA LEU A 31 -21.98 29.44 -22.32
C LEU A 31 -20.91 28.44 -21.86
N PRO A 32 -20.56 28.40 -20.57
CA PRO A 32 -19.74 27.32 -20.05
C PRO A 32 -20.54 26.04 -20.28
N SER A 33 -19.93 25.03 -20.91
CA SER A 33 -20.54 23.71 -20.99
C SER A 33 -20.73 23.20 -19.55
N PRO A 34 -21.96 23.05 -19.04
CA PRO A 34 -22.17 22.58 -17.69
C PRO A 34 -21.95 21.07 -17.71
N GLY A 35 -20.86 20.60 -17.09
CA GLY A 35 -20.71 19.18 -16.78
C GLY A 35 -19.32 18.56 -16.95
N ALA A 36 -18.36 19.23 -17.58
CA ALA A 36 -17.02 18.65 -17.74
C ALA A 36 -16.15 18.76 -16.46
N ASP A 37 -16.25 19.87 -15.74
CA ASP A 37 -15.41 20.14 -14.57
C ASP A 37 -15.81 19.32 -13.33
N SER A 38 -17.08 18.93 -13.23
CA SER A 38 -17.62 18.22 -12.05
C SER A 38 -17.10 16.79 -11.95
N HIS A 39 -16.93 16.07 -13.06
CA HIS A 39 -16.45 14.69 -13.04
C HIS A 39 -14.95 14.61 -12.71
N CYS A 40 -14.14 15.54 -13.22
CA CYS A 40 -12.70 15.63 -12.92
C CYS A 40 -12.46 15.86 -11.42
N SER A 41 -13.25 16.74 -10.79
CA SER A 41 -13.10 17.07 -9.36
C SER A 41 -13.38 15.89 -8.42
N GLN A 42 -14.30 14.98 -8.79
CA GLN A 42 -14.64 13.82 -7.97
C GLN A 42 -13.55 12.75 -8.03
N GLU A 43 -12.97 12.52 -9.21
CA GLU A 43 -11.85 11.59 -9.38
C GLU A 43 -10.59 12.09 -8.65
N GLU A 44 -10.29 13.39 -8.73
CA GLU A 44 -9.20 14.02 -7.99
C GLU A 44 -9.39 13.89 -6.46
N ALA A 45 -10.60 14.10 -5.97
CA ALA A 45 -10.91 13.92 -4.54
C ALA A 45 -10.72 12.46 -4.10
N LEU A 46 -11.14 11.50 -4.92
CA LEU A 46 -10.94 10.07 -4.65
C LEU A 46 -9.45 9.71 -4.64
N ILE A 47 -8.68 10.15 -5.64
CA ILE A 47 -7.23 9.91 -5.69
C ILE A 47 -6.56 10.52 -4.46
N THR A 48 -6.92 11.75 -4.09
CA THR A 48 -6.39 12.41 -2.89
C THR A 48 -6.69 11.61 -1.63
N TYR A 49 -7.93 11.12 -1.48
CA TYR A 49 -8.31 10.27 -0.34
C TYR A 49 -7.48 8.98 -0.26
N LEU A 50 -7.25 8.32 -1.39
CA LEU A 50 -6.45 7.09 -1.46
C LEU A 50 -4.98 7.36 -1.14
N LEU A 51 -4.41 8.47 -1.61
CA LEU A 51 -3.04 8.88 -1.29
C LEU A 51 -2.86 9.21 0.19
N ASP A 52 -3.81 9.95 0.77
CA ASP A 52 -3.82 10.25 2.21
C ASP A 52 -3.96 8.98 3.05
N THR A 53 -4.75 8.02 2.57
CA THR A 53 -4.91 6.71 3.20
C THR A 53 -3.60 5.94 3.19
N GLU A 54 -2.90 5.88 2.05
CA GLU A 54 -1.58 5.24 1.95
C GLU A 54 -0.58 5.89 2.91
N LEU A 55 -0.51 7.22 2.92
CA LEU A 55 0.41 7.95 3.79
C LEU A 55 0.18 7.59 5.26
N LYS A 56 -1.09 7.62 5.71
CA LYS A 56 -1.45 7.23 7.08
C LYS A 56 -1.17 5.76 7.37
N ALA A 57 -1.49 4.86 6.43
CA ALA A 57 -1.30 3.43 6.58
C ALA A 57 0.17 3.03 6.64
N MET A 58 1.08 3.84 6.06
CA MET A 58 2.53 3.65 6.10
C MET A 58 3.21 4.29 7.31
N SER A 59 2.65 5.37 7.85
CA SER A 59 3.20 6.08 8.99
C SER A 59 3.00 5.34 10.32
N SER A 60 3.84 5.69 11.29
CA SER A 60 3.65 5.31 12.68
C SER A 60 2.45 6.03 13.29
N MET A 61 1.68 5.30 14.12
CA MET A 61 0.74 5.93 15.03
C MET A 61 1.54 6.46 16.22
N GLY A 62 1.72 7.78 16.27
CA GLY A 62 2.46 8.44 17.34
C GLY A 62 1.98 8.02 18.72
N HIS A 63 2.79 7.19 19.39
CA HIS A 63 2.78 7.07 20.84
C HIS A 63 4.23 6.99 21.30
N PRO A 64 4.64 7.76 22.32
CA PRO A 64 5.91 7.51 22.98
C PRO A 64 5.88 6.08 23.51
N SER A 65 6.73 5.20 22.98
CA SER A 65 7.03 3.98 23.71
C SER A 65 7.66 4.44 25.02
N ASN A 66 6.91 4.37 26.11
CA ASN A 66 7.51 4.29 27.42
C ASN A 66 8.59 3.23 27.33
N THR A 67 9.82 3.65 27.56
CA THR A 67 10.97 2.80 27.79
C THR A 67 10.56 1.74 28.81
N SER A 68 10.29 0.52 28.36
CA SER A 68 10.32 -0.62 29.26
C SER A 68 11.77 -0.74 29.74
N PRO A 69 12.06 -0.62 31.05
CA PRO A 69 13.41 -0.84 31.52
C PRO A 69 13.81 -2.27 31.15
N ILE A 70 15.02 -2.39 30.61
CA ILE A 70 15.72 -3.66 30.37
C ILE A 70 15.58 -4.52 31.63
N GLY A 71 14.91 -5.67 31.53
CA GLY A 71 15.06 -6.74 32.54
C GLY A 71 13.82 -7.48 33.01
N ILE A 72 12.58 -7.09 32.70
CA ILE A 72 11.40 -7.91 33.08
C ILE A 72 10.38 -7.89 31.93
N ALA A 73 10.38 -8.96 31.14
CA ALA A 73 9.26 -9.27 30.26
C ALA A 73 8.02 -9.51 31.13
N ARG A 74 7.19 -8.46 31.32
CA ARG A 74 5.84 -8.68 31.80
C ARG A 74 5.13 -9.45 30.69
N ILE A 75 5.00 -10.76 30.88
CA ILE A 75 4.14 -11.61 30.07
C ILE A 75 2.73 -11.11 30.35
N LYS A 76 2.27 -10.11 29.59
CA LYS A 76 0.88 -9.72 29.61
C LYS A 76 0.15 -10.82 28.86
N VAL A 77 -0.42 -11.75 29.62
CA VAL A 77 -1.36 -12.78 29.13
C VAL A 77 -2.69 -12.09 28.85
N ASP A 78 -2.69 -11.06 27.99
CA ASP A 78 -3.94 -10.69 27.33
C ASP A 78 -4.12 -11.70 26.20
N PRO A 79 -5.31 -12.29 26.03
CA PRO A 79 -5.58 -13.10 24.85
C PRO A 79 -5.35 -12.22 23.63
N ASP A 80 -4.64 -12.75 22.63
CA ASP A 80 -4.47 -12.05 21.36
C ASP A 80 -5.85 -11.63 20.84
N PRO A 81 -6.02 -10.36 20.42
CA PRO A 81 -7.30 -9.89 19.92
C PRO A 81 -7.71 -10.77 18.73
N ASP A 82 -8.96 -11.18 18.69
CA ASP A 82 -9.51 -11.76 17.48
C ASP A 82 -9.57 -10.68 16.37
N LEU A 83 -9.70 -11.11 15.12
CA LEU A 83 -9.73 -10.17 13.98
C LEU A 83 -10.87 -9.16 14.11
N SER A 84 -12.00 -9.56 14.70
CA SER A 84 -13.12 -8.67 14.98
C SER A 84 -12.74 -7.59 15.99
N GLY A 85 -12.05 -7.97 17.07
CA GLY A 85 -11.53 -7.07 18.09
C GLY A 85 -10.51 -6.07 17.54
N ILE A 86 -9.70 -6.47 16.55
CA ILE A 86 -8.78 -5.56 15.86
C ILE A 86 -9.54 -4.44 15.12
N PHE A 87 -10.62 -4.77 14.40
CA PHE A 87 -11.45 -3.77 13.71
C PHE A 87 -12.30 -2.92 14.65
N GLN A 88 -12.66 -3.44 15.83
CA GLN A 88 -13.34 -2.67 16.88
C GLN A 88 -12.38 -1.72 17.62
N ASN A 89 -11.13 -2.13 17.79
CA ASN A 89 -10.09 -1.36 18.46
C ASN A 89 -8.74 -1.50 17.74
N LYS A 90 -8.52 -0.67 16.71
CA LYS A 90 -7.29 -0.68 15.92
C LYS A 90 -6.02 -0.29 16.69
N TYR A 91 -6.16 0.28 17.90
CA TYR A 91 -5.03 0.67 18.74
C TYR A 91 -4.31 -0.54 19.35
N VAL A 92 -4.92 -1.73 19.33
CA VAL A 92 -4.27 -2.96 19.79
C VAL A 92 -3.03 -3.28 18.93
N LEU A 93 -3.02 -2.87 17.66
CA LEU A 93 -1.85 -2.98 16.78
C LEU A 93 -0.84 -1.83 16.93
N GLY A 94 -0.98 -0.96 17.94
CA GLY A 94 -0.15 0.23 18.11
C GLY A 94 1.34 -0.04 18.12
N ALA A 95 1.78 -1.10 18.82
CA ALA A 95 3.19 -1.50 18.88
C ALA A 95 3.75 -1.96 17.52
N ASP A 96 2.89 -2.46 16.64
CA ASP A 96 3.27 -2.93 15.30
C ASP A 96 3.28 -1.81 14.26
N ARG A 97 2.82 -0.59 14.60
CA ARG A 97 2.72 0.55 13.68
C ARG A 97 3.95 1.44 13.73
N PHE A 98 5.06 0.92 13.20
CA PHE A 98 6.25 1.71 12.90
C PHE A 98 6.21 2.27 11.46
N ASP A 99 7.06 3.25 11.15
CA ASP A 99 7.16 3.79 9.79
C ASP A 99 7.66 2.73 8.80
N MET A 100 6.86 2.45 7.76
CA MET A 100 7.23 1.49 6.73
C MET A 100 8.35 2.05 5.86
N CYS A 101 9.49 1.36 5.83
CA CYS A 101 10.66 1.76 5.07
C CYS A 101 11.30 0.54 4.39
N TYR A 102 11.62 0.68 3.11
CA TYR A 102 12.12 -0.40 2.25
C TYR A 102 13.54 -0.06 1.81
N GLN A 103 14.49 -0.93 2.15
CA GLN A 103 15.91 -0.76 1.87
C GLN A 103 16.57 -2.12 1.67
N VAL A 104 17.63 -2.17 0.85
CA VAL A 104 18.50 -3.35 0.71
C VAL A 104 19.64 -3.24 1.72
N ASP A 105 19.35 -3.52 2.98
CA ASP A 105 20.33 -3.46 4.07
C ASP A 105 20.71 -4.88 4.56
N ARG A 106 19.82 -5.53 5.31
CA ARG A 106 20.12 -6.81 5.97
C ARG A 106 19.16 -7.92 5.56
N THR A 107 19.67 -9.15 5.50
CA THR A 107 18.82 -10.35 5.39
C THR A 107 17.93 -10.48 6.61
N VAL A 108 16.64 -10.78 6.39
CA VAL A 108 15.64 -10.88 7.44
C VAL A 108 15.88 -12.10 8.36
N THR A 109 15.60 -11.95 9.66
CA THR A 109 15.50 -13.06 10.62
C THR A 109 14.05 -13.50 10.80
N VAL A 110 13.77 -14.62 11.46
CA VAL A 110 12.39 -15.07 11.69
C VAL A 110 11.58 -14.05 12.48
N GLU A 111 12.20 -13.40 13.47
CA GLU A 111 11.58 -12.38 14.32
C GLU A 111 11.24 -11.13 13.50
N LYS A 112 12.17 -10.69 12.65
CA LYS A 112 11.96 -9.55 11.75
C LYS A 112 10.96 -9.83 10.65
N LEU A 113 10.84 -11.08 10.21
CA LEU A 113 9.80 -11.49 9.28
C LEU A 113 8.42 -11.41 9.96
N SER A 114 8.28 -11.94 11.17
CA SER A 114 7.04 -11.86 11.96
C SER A 114 6.64 -10.40 12.24
N GLU A 115 7.60 -9.53 12.59
CA GLU A 115 7.38 -8.09 12.78
C GLU A 115 6.87 -7.42 11.49
N ALA A 116 7.46 -7.74 10.33
CA ALA A 116 7.01 -7.21 9.05
C ALA A 116 5.58 -7.66 8.71
N ILE A 117 5.24 -8.93 8.95
CA ILE A 117 3.88 -9.45 8.72
C ILE A 117 2.86 -8.75 9.61
N ARG A 118 3.14 -8.58 10.91
CA ARG A 118 2.27 -7.82 11.82
C ARG A 118 2.06 -6.38 11.35
N ARG A 119 3.11 -5.73 10.85
CA ARG A 119 2.99 -4.39 10.25
C ARG A 119 2.11 -4.34 9.01
N TYR A 120 2.21 -5.35 8.13
CA TYR A 120 1.33 -5.47 6.96
C TYR A 120 -0.12 -5.69 7.35
N ILE A 121 -0.40 -6.45 8.43
CA ILE A 121 -1.76 -6.60 8.96
C ILE A 121 -2.29 -5.23 9.40
N ALA A 122 -1.51 -4.46 10.15
CA ALA A 122 -1.91 -3.12 10.59
C ALA A 122 -2.22 -2.18 9.41
N ALA A 123 -1.39 -2.22 8.36
CA ALA A 123 -1.63 -1.44 7.13
C ALA A 123 -2.90 -1.90 6.40
N ALA A 124 -3.12 -3.21 6.28
CA ALA A 124 -4.30 -3.77 5.63
C ALA A 124 -5.59 -3.39 6.37
N VAL A 125 -5.56 -3.42 7.71
CA VAL A 125 -6.68 -2.99 8.56
C VAL A 125 -7.01 -1.52 8.30
N ASP A 126 -6.01 -0.63 8.26
CA ASP A 126 -6.25 0.79 7.96
C ASP A 126 -6.85 1.01 6.58
N TRP A 127 -6.31 0.31 5.57
CA TRP A 127 -6.83 0.37 4.20
C TRP A 127 -8.28 -0.10 4.12
N ILE A 128 -8.59 -1.24 4.75
CA ILE A 128 -9.96 -1.77 4.80
C ILE A 128 -10.88 -0.80 5.53
N ASP A 129 -10.47 -0.29 6.70
CA ASP A 129 -11.26 0.69 7.45
C ASP A 129 -11.54 1.95 6.64
N ALA A 130 -10.52 2.49 5.96
CA ALA A 130 -10.67 3.67 5.12
C ALA A 130 -11.62 3.42 3.95
N LEU A 131 -11.43 2.33 3.19
CA LEU A 131 -12.30 1.99 2.07
C LEU A 131 -13.75 1.77 2.49
N PHE A 132 -13.97 1.06 3.60
CA PHE A 132 -15.31 0.86 4.16
C PHE A 132 -15.93 2.17 4.63
N SER A 133 -15.14 3.06 5.25
CA SER A 133 -15.61 4.40 5.65
C SER A 133 -16.00 5.24 4.43
N LEU A 134 -15.24 5.14 3.33
CA LEU A 134 -15.51 5.86 2.08
C LEU A 134 -16.86 5.49 1.48
N VAL A 135 -17.26 4.21 1.59
CA VAL A 135 -18.56 3.71 1.09
C VAL A 135 -19.65 3.61 2.16
N ASN A 136 -19.40 4.12 3.38
CA ASN A 136 -20.30 4.08 4.53
C ASN A 136 -20.75 2.66 4.94
N ILE A 137 -19.87 1.66 4.83
CA ILE A 137 -20.11 0.31 5.35
C ILE A 137 -19.45 0.16 6.73
N THR A 138 -20.19 -0.31 7.72
CA THR A 138 -19.69 -0.45 9.11
C THR A 138 -19.68 -1.90 9.60
N ASP A 139 -20.05 -2.88 8.78
CA ASP A 139 -20.08 -4.28 9.20
C ASP A 139 -18.67 -4.83 9.44
N CYS A 140 -18.39 -5.17 10.71
CA CYS A 140 -17.13 -5.75 11.13
C CYS A 140 -16.90 -7.15 10.53
N THR A 141 -17.96 -7.94 10.35
CA THR A 141 -17.86 -9.28 9.77
C THR A 141 -17.38 -9.21 8.32
N GLU A 142 -17.90 -8.26 7.54
CA GLU A 142 -17.45 -8.03 6.17
C GLU A 142 -15.99 -7.58 6.11
N LYS A 143 -15.56 -6.68 7.00
CA LYS A 143 -14.16 -6.26 7.10
C LYS A 143 -13.22 -7.44 7.40
N VAL A 144 -13.61 -8.32 8.32
CA VAL A 144 -12.86 -9.55 8.63
C VAL A 144 -12.81 -10.48 7.43
N CYS A 145 -13.92 -10.66 6.70
CA CYS A 145 -13.96 -11.46 5.48
C CYS A 145 -13.03 -10.91 4.39
N VAL A 146 -13.05 -9.59 4.17
CA VAL A 146 -12.15 -8.93 3.21
C VAL A 146 -10.70 -9.12 3.60
N LEU A 147 -10.34 -8.89 4.88
CA LEU A 147 -8.97 -9.11 5.35
C LEU A 147 -8.51 -10.55 5.10
N LYS A 148 -9.30 -11.55 5.50
CA LYS A 148 -8.96 -12.97 5.29
C LYS A 148 -8.82 -13.33 3.80
N GLY A 149 -9.68 -12.78 2.95
CA GLY A 149 -9.68 -13.08 1.52
C GLY A 149 -8.58 -12.37 0.72
N THR A 150 -8.08 -11.23 1.20
CA THR A 150 -7.20 -10.36 0.39
C THR A 150 -5.79 -10.19 0.96
N PHE A 151 -5.53 -10.55 2.22
CA PHE A 151 -4.26 -10.26 2.89
C PHE A 151 -3.03 -10.80 2.14
N GLY A 152 -3.10 -12.00 1.58
CA GLY A 152 -2.01 -12.58 0.79
C GLY A 152 -1.69 -11.77 -0.47
N ALA A 153 -2.73 -11.33 -1.20
CA ALA A 153 -2.58 -10.49 -2.38
C ALA A 153 -2.07 -9.09 -2.01
N PHE A 154 -2.60 -8.50 -0.93
CA PHE A 154 -2.14 -7.22 -0.39
C PHE A 154 -0.65 -7.24 -0.05
N CYS A 155 -0.19 -8.27 0.66
CA CYS A 155 1.23 -8.43 1.01
C CYS A 155 2.10 -8.61 -0.23
N THR A 156 1.69 -9.49 -1.15
CA THR A 156 2.47 -9.81 -2.36
C THR A 156 2.62 -8.57 -3.24
N PHE A 157 1.53 -7.82 -3.45
CA PHE A 157 1.55 -6.60 -4.23
C PHE A 157 2.44 -5.53 -3.60
N ASN A 158 2.30 -5.28 -2.29
CA ASN A 158 3.14 -4.32 -1.58
C ASN A 158 4.62 -4.67 -1.67
N GLN A 159 4.97 -5.93 -1.37
CA GLN A 159 6.36 -6.38 -1.41
C GLN A 159 6.92 -6.30 -2.83
N ALA A 160 6.18 -6.74 -3.85
CA ALA A 160 6.64 -6.67 -5.24
C ALA A 160 6.82 -5.22 -5.73
N ALA A 161 5.81 -4.37 -5.53
CA ALA A 161 5.85 -2.97 -5.96
C ALA A 161 6.98 -2.20 -5.27
N ARG A 162 7.13 -2.38 -3.95
CA ARG A 162 8.17 -1.69 -3.18
C ARG A 162 9.56 -2.23 -3.51
N THR A 163 9.71 -3.53 -3.71
CA THR A 163 10.98 -4.12 -4.18
C THR A 163 11.39 -3.52 -5.53
N ALA A 164 10.47 -3.45 -6.50
CA ALA A 164 10.75 -2.88 -7.81
C ALA A 164 11.09 -1.38 -7.77
N GLN A 165 10.55 -0.64 -6.80
CA GLN A 165 10.91 0.76 -6.55
C GLN A 165 12.27 0.92 -5.86
N THR A 166 12.66 -0.05 -5.03
CA THR A 166 13.87 0.03 -4.18
C THR A 166 15.11 -0.54 -4.86
N THR A 167 14.99 -1.59 -5.68
CA THR A 167 16.13 -2.29 -6.27
C THR A 167 15.83 -2.91 -7.63
N SER A 168 16.88 -3.11 -8.42
CA SER A 168 16.84 -3.86 -9.70
C SER A 168 17.31 -5.31 -9.55
N ASP A 169 17.78 -5.72 -8.37
CA ASP A 169 18.19 -7.11 -8.12
C ASP A 169 16.97 -8.03 -8.04
N THR A 170 16.85 -8.92 -9.03
CA THR A 170 15.76 -9.89 -9.15
C THR A 170 15.81 -11.03 -8.13
N ASN A 171 16.85 -11.09 -7.30
CA ASN A 171 17.05 -12.13 -6.30
C ASN A 171 16.72 -11.67 -4.88
N LEU A 172 16.16 -10.48 -4.70
CA LEU A 172 15.80 -9.93 -3.41
C LEU A 172 14.32 -9.56 -3.38
N LEU A 173 13.73 -9.65 -2.18
CA LEU A 173 12.40 -9.13 -1.87
C LEU A 173 12.52 -8.20 -0.65
N CYS A 174 12.16 -6.94 -0.81
CA CYS A 174 12.23 -5.92 0.24
C CYS A 174 11.00 -5.99 1.17
N LEU A 175 11.24 -5.89 2.46
CA LEU A 175 10.20 -5.81 3.50
C LEU A 175 10.11 -4.40 4.08
N CYS A 176 8.96 -4.10 4.70
CA CYS A 176 8.63 -2.78 5.24
C CYS A 176 9.47 -2.34 6.46
N ASN A 177 10.37 -3.18 6.96
CA ASN A 177 11.21 -2.92 8.12
C ASN A 177 12.71 -2.90 7.75
N LYS A 178 13.05 -2.46 6.54
CA LYS A 178 14.43 -2.32 6.03
C LYS A 178 15.21 -3.62 5.93
N THR A 179 14.52 -4.76 5.87
CA THR A 179 15.13 -6.08 5.67
C THR A 179 14.78 -6.65 4.30
N VAL A 180 15.56 -7.64 3.86
CA VAL A 180 15.35 -8.33 2.59
C VAL A 180 15.29 -9.84 2.76
N ILE A 181 14.50 -10.49 1.92
CA ILE A 181 14.51 -11.94 1.73
C ILE A 181 15.31 -12.26 0.47
N PRO A 182 16.45 -12.94 0.57
CA PRO A 182 17.16 -13.45 -0.59
C PRO A 182 16.43 -14.66 -1.19
N ARG A 183 16.46 -14.77 -2.52
CA ARG A 183 15.90 -15.90 -3.27
C ARG A 183 16.53 -17.24 -2.87
N HIS A 184 17.80 -17.21 -2.50
CA HIS A 184 18.56 -18.38 -2.12
C HIS A 184 18.84 -18.37 -0.63
N ILE A 185 18.71 -19.54 0.01
CA ILE A 185 19.11 -19.75 1.38
C ILE A 185 20.61 -19.45 1.50
N PRO A 186 21.05 -18.66 2.49
CA PRO A 186 22.47 -18.42 2.71
C PRO A 186 23.25 -19.73 2.80
N ARG A 187 24.32 -19.87 2.01
CA ARG A 187 25.08 -21.14 1.84
C ARG A 187 25.55 -21.75 3.17
N HIS A 188 25.90 -20.90 4.15
CA HIS A 188 26.34 -21.34 5.49
C HIS A 188 25.25 -22.08 6.30
N LEU A 189 23.97 -21.96 5.95
CA LEU A 189 22.89 -22.75 6.56
C LEU A 189 22.67 -24.09 5.85
N VAL A 190 23.21 -24.25 4.64
CA VAL A 190 23.12 -25.48 3.84
C VAL A 190 24.28 -26.42 4.14
N GLU A 191 25.47 -25.88 4.41
CA GLU A 191 26.70 -26.65 4.68
C GLU A 191 26.73 -27.33 6.07
N ASN A 192 25.82 -26.95 6.98
CA ASN A 192 25.72 -27.53 8.34
C ASN A 192 24.60 -28.58 8.47
N ARG A 193 24.19 -29.22 7.37
CA ARG A 193 23.22 -30.33 7.35
C ARG A 193 23.84 -31.60 6.81
#